data_AF-G7NFS6-F1
#
_entry.id   AF-G7NFS6-F1
#
_cell.length_a   1.000
_cell.length_b   1.000
_cell.length_c   1.000
_cell.angle_alpha   90.00
_cell.angle_beta   90.00
_cell.angle_gamma   90.00
#
_symmetry.space_group_name_H-M   'P 1'
#
loop_
_entity.id
_entity.type
_entity.pdbx_description
1 polymer ?
#
loop_
_entity_poly.entity_id
_entity_poly.type
_entity_poly.pdbx_seq_one_letter_code
_entity_poly.pdbx_strand_id
1 'polypeptide(L)'
;MPLRARSDGAGAGPLYSHHIPTSPLQKALLAAGSAAMALYDPYRHDMVAVLGETTGHRTLKVLRDRMRRDPEGAQILQERPRISTSTLDLGKLQSLPEGSLGREYLRFLDVNRVSPDTRAPTRFVDDEELAYVIQRYREVHDMLHTLLGMPTNILGEIVVKWFEAVQTGLPMCILGALFGPIQLSAQSLQVLVSELIPWAVQNGRTAPCVFNLYYERRWEQSLRALREELGIAAPPVHIQGLA
;
A
#
# COMPACT_ATOMS: atom_id res chain seq x y z
N MET A 1 17.61 55.54 3.02
CA MET A 1 16.65 54.50 3.43
C MET A 1 16.10 53.82 2.18
N PRO A 2 16.41 52.54 1.91
CA PRO A 2 15.68 51.79 0.90
C PRO A 2 14.48 51.08 1.54
N LEU A 3 13.31 51.21 0.90
CA LEU A 3 12.10 50.46 1.22
C LEU A 3 12.36 48.95 1.09
N ARG A 4 12.14 48.20 2.16
CA ARG A 4 11.95 46.75 2.10
C ARG A 4 10.62 46.46 1.42
N ALA A 5 10.67 45.95 0.19
CA ALA A 5 9.55 45.22 -0.38
C ALA A 5 9.26 44.00 0.52
N ARG A 6 8.01 43.86 0.93
CA ARG A 6 7.52 42.75 1.75
C ARG A 6 7.74 41.43 1.01
N SER A 7 8.39 40.50 1.69
CA SER A 7 8.45 39.09 1.32
C SER A 7 7.12 38.42 1.64
N ASP A 8 6.19 38.42 0.70
CA ASP A 8 4.99 37.58 0.77
C ASP A 8 5.38 36.16 0.35
N GLY A 9 5.74 35.35 1.33
CA GLY A 9 6.20 33.97 1.16
C GLY A 9 6.77 33.43 2.46
N ALA A 10 5.99 33.53 3.54
CA ALA A 10 6.35 32.90 4.82
C ALA A 10 6.36 31.37 4.63
N GLY A 11 7.54 30.84 4.35
CA GLY A 11 7.82 29.42 4.29
C GLY A 11 7.52 28.78 5.64
N ALA A 12 6.42 28.03 5.71
CA ALA A 12 6.28 27.01 6.72
C ALA A 12 7.38 25.97 6.47
N GLY A 13 8.15 25.63 7.51
CA GLY A 13 9.14 24.56 7.44
C GLY A 13 8.51 23.23 6.99
N PRO A 14 9.33 22.20 6.70
CA PRO A 14 8.82 20.90 6.31
C PRO A 14 7.86 20.34 7.38
N LEU A 15 6.69 19.84 6.96
CA LEU A 15 5.67 19.29 7.87
C LEU A 15 6.14 17.97 8.53
N TYR A 16 7.10 17.30 7.91
CA TYR A 16 7.78 16.09 8.38
C TYR A 16 9.12 15.95 7.64
N SER A 17 10.02 15.05 8.09
CA SER A 17 11.44 15.00 7.68
C SER A 17 11.71 15.05 6.17
N HIS A 18 10.88 14.41 5.35
CA HIS A 18 11.03 14.32 3.89
C HIS A 18 10.02 15.17 3.11
N HIS A 19 9.30 16.07 3.77
CA HIS A 19 8.27 16.89 3.13
C HIS A 19 8.86 17.86 2.11
N ILE A 20 8.33 17.82 0.89
CA ILE A 20 8.64 18.73 -0.21
C ILE A 20 7.33 19.46 -0.57
N PRO A 21 7.18 20.75 -0.20
CA PRO A 21 5.98 21.50 -0.52
C PRO A 21 5.83 21.65 -2.04
N THR A 22 4.61 21.50 -2.55
CA THR A 22 4.33 21.62 -3.98
C THR A 22 3.17 22.56 -4.27
N SER A 23 3.29 23.37 -5.31
CA SER A 23 2.16 24.13 -5.84
C SER A 23 1.16 23.20 -6.55
N PRO A 24 -0.11 23.62 -6.74
CA PRO A 24 -1.09 22.83 -7.49
C PRO A 24 -0.62 22.44 -8.90
N LEU A 25 0.11 23.34 -9.59
CA LEU A 25 0.67 23.05 -10.91
C LEU A 25 1.79 22.01 -10.83
N GLN A 26 2.73 22.15 -9.89
CA GLN A 26 3.79 21.16 -9.67
C GLN A 26 3.19 19.78 -9.35
N LYS A 27 2.17 19.74 -8.50
CA LYS A 27 1.45 18.51 -8.14
C LYS A 27 0.76 17.87 -9.35
N ALA A 28 0.11 18.67 -10.20
CA ALA A 28 -0.51 18.18 -11.41
C ALA A 28 0.51 17.61 -12.42
N LEU A 29 1.65 18.28 -12.59
CA LEU A 29 2.73 17.79 -13.46
C LEU A 29 3.37 16.50 -12.92
N LEU A 30 3.61 16.43 -11.61
CA LEU A 30 4.09 15.21 -10.95
C LEU A 30 3.10 14.06 -11.14
N ALA A 31 1.80 14.30 -10.96
CA ALA A 31 0.77 13.29 -11.16
C ALA A 31 0.77 12.77 -12.61
N ALA A 32 0.75 13.68 -13.59
CA ALA A 32 0.71 13.31 -15.00
C ALA A 32 1.97 12.56 -15.45
N GLY A 33 3.15 13.06 -15.08
CA GLY A 33 4.43 12.42 -15.40
C GLY A 33 4.57 11.04 -14.75
N SER A 34 4.16 10.91 -13.49
CA SER A 34 4.22 9.65 -12.76
C SER A 34 3.24 8.61 -13.31
N ALA A 35 2.03 9.03 -13.71
CA ALA A 35 1.08 8.14 -14.36
C ALA A 35 1.62 7.62 -15.70
N ALA A 36 2.19 8.49 -16.53
CA ALA A 36 2.78 8.10 -17.81
C ALA A 36 3.93 7.10 -17.61
N MET A 37 4.84 7.37 -16.66
CA MET A 37 5.97 6.48 -16.40
C MET A 37 5.56 5.15 -15.76
N ALA A 38 4.56 5.14 -14.86
CA ALA A 38 4.06 3.89 -14.27
C ALA A 38 3.35 2.99 -15.31
N LEU A 39 2.74 3.57 -16.34
CA LEU A 39 2.18 2.81 -17.46
C LEU A 39 3.26 2.27 -18.40
N TYR A 40 4.32 3.06 -18.63
CA TYR A 40 5.45 2.65 -19.46
C TYR A 40 6.28 1.55 -18.81
N ASP A 41 6.58 1.69 -17.52
CA ASP A 41 7.35 0.73 -16.73
C ASP A 41 6.64 0.44 -15.39
N PRO A 42 5.87 -0.66 -15.31
CA PRO A 42 5.14 -1.05 -14.11
C PRO A 42 6.03 -1.31 -12.88
N TYR A 43 7.33 -1.56 -13.06
CA TYR A 43 8.27 -1.80 -11.97
C TYR A 43 8.85 -0.49 -11.38
N ARG A 44 8.45 0.67 -11.90
CA ARG A 44 8.73 1.99 -11.30
C ARG A 44 7.81 2.26 -10.12
N HIS A 45 8.01 1.51 -9.04
CA HIS A 45 7.26 1.66 -7.79
C HIS A 45 7.34 3.08 -7.21
N ASP A 46 8.43 3.81 -7.47
CA ASP A 46 8.59 5.22 -7.13
C ASP A 46 7.56 6.11 -7.84
N MET A 47 7.25 5.85 -9.11
CA MET A 47 6.25 6.60 -9.87
C MET A 47 4.82 6.28 -9.39
N VAL A 48 4.53 5.03 -9.06
CA VAL A 48 3.25 4.65 -8.43
C VAL A 48 3.08 5.35 -7.07
N ALA A 49 4.16 5.44 -6.29
CA ALA A 49 4.19 6.16 -5.03
C ALA A 49 3.89 7.66 -5.21
N VAL A 50 4.57 8.34 -6.12
CA VAL A 50 4.34 9.77 -6.41
C VAL A 50 2.92 10.01 -6.93
N LEU A 51 2.41 9.13 -7.79
CA LEU A 51 1.03 9.22 -8.27
C LEU A 51 0.03 9.13 -7.10
N GLY A 52 0.27 8.23 -6.15
CA GLY A 52 -0.54 8.11 -4.93
C GLY A 52 -0.54 9.38 -4.07
N GLU A 53 0.63 10.00 -3.86
CA GLU A 53 0.76 11.22 -3.05
C GLU A 53 0.07 12.42 -3.70
N THR A 54 0.22 12.55 -5.02
CA THR A 54 -0.24 13.74 -5.76
C THR A 54 -1.74 13.70 -6.09
N THR A 55 -2.34 12.51 -6.14
CA THR A 55 -3.78 12.34 -6.47
C THR A 55 -4.63 11.89 -5.28
N GLY A 56 -4.02 11.36 -4.22
CA GLY A 56 -4.72 10.67 -3.14
C GLY A 56 -5.38 11.55 -2.08
N HIS A 57 -5.16 12.87 -2.06
CA HIS A 57 -5.52 13.75 -0.92
C HIS A 57 -6.94 13.54 -0.37
N ARG A 58 -7.95 13.54 -1.24
CA ARG A 58 -9.36 13.37 -0.82
C ARG A 58 -9.59 11.98 -0.24
N THR A 59 -9.10 10.95 -0.92
CA THR A 59 -9.22 9.56 -0.47
C THR A 59 -8.48 9.33 0.84
N LEU A 60 -7.28 9.89 1.01
CA LEU A 60 -6.51 9.80 2.24
C LEU A 60 -7.26 10.39 3.43
N LYS A 61 -7.98 11.51 3.24
CA LYS A 61 -8.87 12.06 4.28
C LYS A 61 -9.96 11.06 4.66
N VAL A 62 -10.64 10.47 3.68
CA VAL A 62 -11.69 9.47 3.92
C VAL A 62 -11.13 8.25 4.65
N LEU A 63 -9.96 7.77 4.24
CA LEU A 63 -9.31 6.61 4.85
C LEU A 63 -8.88 6.89 6.29
N ARG A 64 -8.23 8.03 6.53
CA ARG A 64 -7.91 8.50 7.89
C ARG A 64 -9.16 8.59 8.75
N ASP A 65 -10.23 9.20 8.25
CA ASP A 65 -11.45 9.39 9.03
C ASP A 65 -12.15 8.04 9.30
N ARG A 66 -11.97 7.04 8.44
CA ARG A 66 -12.36 5.64 8.69
C ARG A 66 -11.51 5.01 9.78
N MET A 67 -10.19 5.21 9.76
CA MET A 67 -9.28 4.73 10.81
C MET A 67 -9.62 5.35 12.18
N ARG A 68 -9.88 6.66 12.26
CA ARG A 68 -10.25 7.35 13.51
C ARG A 68 -11.53 6.83 14.17
N ARG A 69 -12.45 6.29 13.37
CA ARG A 69 -13.73 5.74 13.87
C ARG A 69 -13.60 4.32 14.40
N ASP A 70 -12.46 3.69 14.17
CA ASP A 70 -12.13 2.35 14.61
C ASP A 70 -11.19 2.42 15.82
N PRO A 71 -11.43 1.71 16.93
CA PRO A 71 -10.56 1.78 18.10
C PRO A 71 -9.10 1.39 17.80
N GLU A 72 -8.86 0.34 17.00
CA GLU A 72 -7.52 -0.12 16.64
C GLU A 72 -6.89 0.85 15.62
N GLY A 73 -7.67 1.30 14.64
CA GLY A 73 -7.26 2.32 13.67
C GLY A 73 -6.87 3.66 14.32
N ALA A 74 -7.62 4.12 15.32
CA ALA A 74 -7.33 5.34 16.07
C ALA A 74 -6.02 5.20 16.87
N GLN A 75 -5.80 4.04 17.48
CA GLN A 75 -4.55 3.73 18.18
C GLN A 75 -3.36 3.75 17.22
N ILE A 76 -3.51 3.17 16.02
CA ILE A 76 -2.47 3.22 14.97
C ILE A 76 -2.15 4.65 14.55
N LEU A 77 -3.16 5.52 14.36
CA LEU A 77 -2.92 6.93 14.01
C LEU A 77 -2.21 7.70 15.12
N GLN A 78 -2.43 7.32 16.38
CA GLN A 78 -1.78 7.92 17.54
C GLN A 78 -0.34 7.43 17.70
N GLU A 79 -0.12 6.11 17.72
CA GLU A 79 1.19 5.49 17.98
C GLU A 79 2.11 5.53 16.76
N ARG A 80 1.54 5.67 15.57
CA ARG A 80 2.23 5.72 14.29
C ARG A 80 3.28 4.62 14.10
N PRO A 81 2.95 3.33 14.32
CA PRO A 81 3.90 2.25 14.14
C PRO A 81 4.42 2.20 12.69
N ARG A 82 5.67 1.76 12.54
CA ARG A 82 6.40 1.64 11.27
C ARG A 82 6.90 0.22 11.08
N ILE A 83 6.83 -0.25 9.84
CA ILE A 83 7.35 -1.57 9.45
C ILE A 83 8.60 -1.35 8.60
N SER A 84 9.76 -1.56 9.19
CA SER A 84 11.08 -1.44 8.56
C SER A 84 12.02 -2.48 9.16
N THR A 85 13.17 -2.70 8.53
CA THR A 85 14.16 -3.66 9.06
C THR A 85 14.71 -3.23 10.42
N SER A 86 14.63 -1.94 10.75
CA SER A 86 15.01 -1.39 12.05
C SER A 86 13.96 -1.59 13.16
N THR A 87 12.69 -1.86 12.82
CA THR A 87 11.63 -2.08 13.81
C THR A 87 11.24 -3.55 13.95
N LEU A 88 11.57 -4.37 12.95
CA LEU A 88 11.29 -5.80 12.97
C LEU A 88 12.42 -6.59 13.62
N ASP A 89 12.07 -7.44 14.59
CA ASP A 89 12.98 -8.48 15.10
C ASP A 89 12.93 -9.69 14.15
N LEU A 90 13.78 -9.66 13.12
CA LEU A 90 13.83 -10.73 12.11
C LEU A 90 14.16 -12.10 12.71
N GLY A 91 15.00 -12.14 13.76
CA GLY A 91 15.34 -13.37 14.46
C GLY A 91 14.12 -13.96 15.16
N LYS A 92 13.35 -13.12 15.85
CA LYS A 92 12.06 -13.53 16.45
C LYS A 92 11.09 -14.02 15.38
N LEU A 93 10.86 -13.24 14.32
CA LEU A 93 9.95 -13.63 13.23
C LEU A 93 10.36 -14.97 12.59
N GLN A 94 11.66 -15.22 12.45
CA GLN A 94 12.17 -16.48 11.92
C GLN A 94 11.90 -17.66 12.87
N SER A 95 11.93 -17.43 14.18
CA SER A 95 11.65 -18.47 15.18
C SER A 95 10.16 -18.82 15.32
N LEU A 96 9.26 -18.04 14.73
CA LEU A 96 7.82 -18.27 14.84
C LEU A 96 7.37 -19.55 14.11
N PRO A 97 6.26 -20.18 14.55
CA PRO A 97 5.72 -21.37 13.90
C PRO A 97 5.42 -21.15 12.41
N GLU A 98 5.59 -22.20 11.60
CA GLU A 98 5.15 -22.18 10.20
C GLU A 98 3.65 -21.87 10.09
N GLY A 99 3.29 -21.06 9.09
CA GLY A 99 1.92 -20.57 8.93
C GLY A 99 1.51 -19.45 9.89
N SER A 100 2.38 -18.96 10.77
CA SER A 100 2.17 -17.68 11.47
C SER A 100 2.38 -16.50 10.52
N LEU A 101 1.71 -15.37 10.77
CA LEU A 101 1.83 -14.17 9.95
C LEU A 101 3.29 -13.73 9.78
N GLY A 102 4.05 -13.69 10.88
CA GLY A 102 5.45 -13.26 10.86
C GLY A 102 6.36 -14.19 10.06
N ARG A 103 6.19 -15.51 10.22
CA ARG A 103 6.97 -16.51 9.47
C ARG A 103 6.64 -16.47 7.98
N GLU A 104 5.36 -16.33 7.63
CA GLU A 104 4.93 -16.24 6.23
C GLU A 104 5.33 -14.91 5.57
N TYR A 105 5.34 -13.81 6.32
CA TYR A 105 5.83 -12.52 5.84
C TYR A 105 7.33 -12.56 5.54
N LEU A 106 8.15 -13.14 6.43
CA LEU A 106 9.58 -13.34 6.13
C LEU A 106 9.79 -14.22 4.90
N ARG A 107 9.03 -15.31 4.78
CA ARG A 107 9.09 -16.18 3.60
C ARG A 107 8.73 -15.42 2.32
N PHE A 108 7.73 -14.53 2.38
CA PHE A 108 7.38 -13.65 1.27
C PHE A 108 8.53 -12.72 0.88
N LEU A 109 9.16 -12.06 1.86
CA LEU A 109 10.30 -11.16 1.61
C LEU A 109 11.47 -11.91 0.94
N ASP A 110 11.81 -13.09 1.45
CA ASP A 110 12.90 -13.93 0.91
C ASP A 110 12.61 -14.41 -0.53
N VAL A 111 11.42 -14.97 -0.76
CA VAL A 111 11.04 -15.54 -2.08
C VAL A 111 11.03 -14.46 -3.16
N ASN A 112 10.51 -13.27 -2.85
CA ASN A 112 10.41 -12.18 -3.81
C ASN A 112 11.66 -11.28 -3.83
N ARG A 113 12.65 -11.54 -2.96
CA ARG A 113 13.89 -10.76 -2.81
C ARG A 113 13.63 -9.27 -2.59
N VAL A 114 12.64 -8.96 -1.76
CA VAL A 114 12.26 -7.60 -1.38
C VAL A 114 12.57 -7.35 0.09
N SER A 115 12.73 -6.07 0.46
CA SER A 115 12.94 -5.64 1.84
C SER A 115 11.84 -4.66 2.27
N PRO A 116 11.41 -4.67 3.55
CA PRO A 116 10.52 -3.65 4.10
C PRO A 116 11.03 -2.22 3.86
N ASP A 117 12.35 -2.03 3.79
CA ASP A 117 12.98 -0.72 3.59
C ASP A 117 12.92 -0.20 2.15
N THR A 118 12.48 -1.03 1.19
CA THR A 118 12.32 -0.62 -0.22
C THR A 118 11.19 0.40 -0.41
N ARG A 119 10.34 0.60 0.60
CA ARG A 119 9.17 1.48 0.56
C ARG A 119 9.60 2.95 0.67
N ALA A 120 9.55 3.66 -0.46
CA ALA A 120 9.94 5.05 -0.56
C ALA A 120 9.23 5.94 0.48
N PRO A 121 9.96 6.86 1.15
CA PRO A 121 9.35 7.79 2.08
C PRO A 121 8.39 8.73 1.35
N THR A 122 7.29 9.07 2.02
CA THR A 122 6.31 10.06 1.53
C THR A 122 6.93 11.45 1.44
N ARG A 123 6.61 12.24 0.42
CA ARG A 123 7.27 13.54 0.16
C ARG A 123 6.31 14.70 -0.16
N PHE A 124 5.27 14.47 -0.95
CA PHE A 124 4.45 15.47 -1.62
C PHE A 124 3.02 15.60 -1.05
N VAL A 125 2.81 15.12 0.18
CA VAL A 125 1.53 15.24 0.90
C VAL A 125 1.62 16.38 1.89
N ASP A 126 0.87 17.46 1.64
CA ASP A 126 0.89 18.68 2.47
C ASP A 126 0.00 18.55 3.73
N ASP A 127 0.07 17.41 4.43
CA ASP A 127 -0.61 17.11 5.69
C ASP A 127 0.14 15.95 6.37
N GLU A 128 0.66 16.16 7.58
CA GLU A 128 1.52 15.20 8.27
C GLU A 128 0.82 13.86 8.58
N GLU A 129 -0.45 13.93 8.99
CA GLU A 129 -1.20 12.73 9.35
C GLU A 129 -1.61 11.96 8.10
N LEU A 130 -1.99 12.65 7.01
CA LEU A 130 -2.23 11.99 5.73
C LEU A 130 -0.96 11.40 5.13
N ALA A 131 0.19 12.05 5.34
CA ALA A 131 1.49 11.54 4.96
C ALA A 131 1.80 10.23 5.71
N TYR A 132 1.46 10.15 7.00
CA TYR A 132 1.53 8.88 7.75
C TYR A 132 0.60 7.82 7.17
N VAL A 133 -0.65 8.14 6.84
CA VAL A 133 -1.62 7.16 6.29
C VAL A 133 -1.14 6.56 4.97
N ILE A 134 -0.66 7.38 4.02
CA ILE A 134 -0.14 6.83 2.75
C ILE A 134 1.17 6.08 2.94
N GLN A 135 2.01 6.47 3.91
CA GLN A 135 3.22 5.74 4.26
C GLN A 135 2.90 4.37 4.84
N ARG A 136 1.94 4.29 5.78
CA ARG A 136 1.45 3.01 6.31
C ARG A 136 0.91 2.13 5.19
N TYR A 137 0.16 2.68 4.25
CA TYR A 137 -0.31 1.93 3.08
C TYR A 137 0.84 1.26 2.32
N ARG A 138 1.96 1.97 2.09
CA ARG A 138 3.15 1.40 1.43
C ARG A 138 3.77 0.27 2.23
N GLU A 139 3.84 0.44 3.54
CA GLU A 139 4.49 -0.51 4.45
C GLU A 139 3.70 -1.79 4.64
N VAL A 140 2.37 -1.70 4.64
CA VAL A 140 1.51 -2.89 4.77
C VAL A 140 1.23 -3.58 3.43
N HIS A 141 1.61 -2.99 2.30
CA HIS A 141 1.35 -3.56 0.97
C HIS A 141 1.92 -4.99 0.82
N ASP A 142 3.16 -5.23 1.23
CA ASP A 142 3.76 -6.58 1.24
C ASP A 142 3.03 -7.54 2.19
N MET A 143 2.45 -7.00 3.25
CA MET A 143 1.60 -7.77 4.16
C MET A 143 0.31 -8.19 3.46
N LEU A 144 -0.25 -7.37 2.56
CA LEU A 144 -1.42 -7.71 1.77
C LEU A 144 -1.11 -8.82 0.77
N HIS A 145 0.07 -8.82 0.14
CA HIS A 145 0.50 -9.96 -0.65
C HIS A 145 0.55 -11.26 0.16
N THR A 146 1.13 -11.20 1.36
CA THR A 146 1.20 -12.34 2.29
C THR A 146 -0.21 -12.80 2.70
N LEU A 147 -1.07 -11.87 3.08
CA LEU A 147 -2.44 -12.11 3.51
C LEU A 147 -3.31 -12.67 2.39
N LEU A 148 -3.15 -12.20 1.16
CA LEU A 148 -3.93 -12.66 0.01
C LEU A 148 -3.31 -13.89 -0.67
N GLY A 149 -2.06 -14.24 -0.33
CA GLY A 149 -1.33 -15.34 -0.96
C GLY A 149 -0.95 -15.04 -2.42
N MET A 150 -0.70 -13.77 -2.74
CA MET A 150 -0.38 -13.32 -4.10
C MET A 150 1.13 -13.07 -4.26
N PRO A 151 1.77 -13.58 -5.31
CA PRO A 151 3.17 -13.25 -5.61
C PRO A 151 3.30 -11.80 -6.11
N THR A 152 4.53 -11.32 -6.30
CA THR A 152 4.82 -9.99 -6.88
C THR A 152 5.05 -10.02 -8.40
N ASN A 153 4.53 -11.04 -9.10
CA ASN A 153 4.47 -11.01 -10.56
C ASN A 153 3.32 -10.09 -11.02
N ILE A 154 3.30 -9.72 -12.31
CA ILE A 154 2.30 -8.77 -12.85
C ILE A 154 0.87 -9.19 -12.50
N LEU A 155 0.56 -10.50 -12.61
CA LEU A 155 -0.77 -11.01 -12.27
C LEU A 155 -1.11 -10.79 -10.79
N GLY A 156 -0.22 -11.19 -9.87
CA GLY A 156 -0.41 -11.03 -8.44
C GLY A 156 -0.53 -9.58 -8.00
N GLU A 157 0.30 -8.69 -8.55
CA GLU A 157 0.21 -7.24 -8.35
C GLU A 157 -1.16 -6.69 -8.72
N ILE A 158 -1.71 -7.08 -9.89
CA ILE A 158 -3.04 -6.64 -10.32
C ILE A 158 -4.12 -7.11 -9.33
N VAL A 159 -4.05 -8.35 -8.85
CA VAL A 159 -5.01 -8.89 -7.88
C VAL A 159 -4.97 -8.09 -6.57
N VAL A 160 -3.77 -7.80 -6.05
CA VAL A 160 -3.62 -6.97 -4.85
C VAL A 160 -4.13 -5.55 -5.11
N LYS A 161 -3.87 -4.96 -6.29
CA LYS A 161 -4.39 -3.63 -6.65
C LYS A 161 -5.92 -3.58 -6.70
N TRP A 162 -6.59 -4.64 -7.17
CA TRP A 162 -8.05 -4.73 -7.10
C TRP A 162 -8.56 -4.75 -5.66
N PHE A 163 -7.95 -5.55 -4.79
CA PHE A 163 -8.30 -5.59 -3.37
C PHE A 163 -8.08 -4.21 -2.71
N GLU A 164 -6.92 -3.60 -2.93
CA GLU A 164 -6.58 -2.29 -2.39
C GLU A 164 -7.47 -1.17 -2.96
N ALA A 165 -7.86 -1.23 -4.24
CA ALA A 165 -8.76 -0.26 -4.85
C ALA A 165 -10.12 -0.26 -4.14
N VAL A 166 -10.63 -1.43 -3.78
CA VAL A 166 -11.88 -1.55 -3.02
C VAL A 166 -11.70 -1.06 -1.58
N GLN A 167 -10.61 -1.46 -0.92
CA GLN A 167 -10.36 -1.11 0.49
C GLN A 167 -10.07 0.38 0.72
N THR A 168 -9.34 1.01 -0.22
CA THR A 168 -8.79 2.36 -0.07
C THR A 168 -9.52 3.39 -0.91
N GLY A 169 -9.94 3.05 -2.14
CA GLY A 169 -10.38 4.03 -3.14
C GLY A 169 -9.25 4.94 -3.66
N LEU A 170 -7.98 4.59 -3.44
CA LEU A 170 -6.86 5.42 -3.87
C LEU A 170 -6.73 5.39 -5.40
N PRO A 171 -6.57 6.53 -6.08
CA PRO A 171 -6.53 6.57 -7.53
C PRO A 171 -5.46 5.66 -8.16
N MET A 172 -4.26 5.59 -7.57
CA MET A 172 -3.21 4.71 -8.11
C MET A 172 -3.53 3.21 -7.99
N CYS A 173 -4.33 2.78 -7.01
CA CYS A 173 -4.77 1.38 -6.94
C CYS A 173 -5.77 1.10 -8.06
N ILE A 174 -6.72 2.01 -8.25
CA ILE A 174 -7.74 1.90 -9.29
C ILE A 174 -7.07 1.86 -10.68
N LEU A 175 -6.13 2.78 -10.93
CA LEU A 175 -5.40 2.83 -12.19
C LEU A 175 -4.54 1.58 -12.40
N GLY A 176 -3.82 1.12 -11.37
CA GLY A 176 -3.05 -0.12 -11.44
C GLY A 176 -3.92 -1.35 -11.70
N ALA A 177 -5.09 -1.43 -11.07
CA ALA A 177 -6.05 -2.52 -11.26
C ALA A 177 -6.65 -2.55 -12.67
N LEU A 178 -6.94 -1.38 -13.25
CA LEU A 178 -7.56 -1.25 -14.57
C LEU A 178 -6.57 -1.38 -15.74
N PHE A 179 -5.37 -0.81 -15.58
CA PHE A 179 -4.39 -0.71 -16.67
C PHE A 179 -3.19 -1.65 -16.51
N GLY A 180 -2.96 -2.24 -15.33
CA GLY A 180 -1.97 -3.31 -15.15
C GLY A 180 -2.15 -4.51 -16.09
N PRO A 181 -3.39 -4.93 -16.44
CA PRO A 181 -3.61 -6.06 -17.36
C PRO A 181 -3.13 -5.88 -18.80
N ILE A 182 -2.73 -4.67 -19.23
CA ILE A 182 -2.37 -4.39 -20.64
C ILE A 182 -1.27 -5.33 -21.16
N GLN A 183 -0.34 -5.75 -20.29
CA GLN A 183 0.81 -6.58 -20.67
C GLN A 183 0.59 -8.09 -20.43
N LEU A 184 -0.62 -8.50 -20.02
CA LEU A 184 -0.90 -9.91 -19.72
C LEU A 184 -1.15 -10.76 -20.97
N SER A 185 -0.79 -12.04 -20.91
CA SER A 185 -1.20 -13.02 -21.91
C SER A 185 -2.71 -13.26 -21.87
N ALA A 186 -3.30 -13.71 -22.98
CA ALA A 186 -4.73 -14.00 -23.05
C ALA A 186 -5.20 -15.02 -21.99
N GLN A 187 -4.37 -16.04 -21.71
CA GLN A 187 -4.65 -17.03 -20.67
C GLN A 187 -4.66 -16.40 -19.27
N SER A 188 -3.66 -15.59 -18.94
CA SER A 188 -3.59 -14.90 -17.64
C SER A 188 -4.75 -13.91 -17.49
N LEU A 189 -5.09 -13.19 -18.56
CA LEU A 189 -6.22 -12.26 -18.58
C LEU A 189 -7.56 -12.98 -18.38
N GLN A 190 -7.73 -14.16 -18.98
CA GLN A 190 -8.93 -14.97 -18.78
C GLN A 190 -9.10 -15.34 -17.30
N VAL A 191 -8.08 -15.95 -16.69
CA VAL A 191 -8.08 -16.32 -15.25
C VAL A 191 -8.27 -15.10 -14.36
N LEU A 192 -7.61 -13.99 -14.69
CA LEU A 192 -7.75 -12.72 -13.97
C LEU A 192 -9.21 -12.26 -13.94
N VAL A 193 -9.86 -12.21 -15.10
CA VAL A 193 -11.23 -11.68 -15.22
C VAL A 193 -12.28 -12.65 -14.68
N SER A 194 -12.13 -13.96 -14.92
CA SER A 194 -13.14 -14.94 -14.53
C SER A 194 -13.09 -15.32 -13.06
N GLU A 195 -11.92 -15.29 -12.42
CA GLU A 195 -11.72 -15.85 -11.08
C GLU A 195 -11.11 -14.83 -10.11
N LEU A 196 -9.96 -14.25 -10.46
CA LEU A 196 -9.16 -13.50 -9.49
C LEU A 196 -9.72 -12.10 -9.18
N ILE A 197 -10.22 -11.37 -10.18
CA ILE A 197 -10.87 -10.06 -9.96
C ILE A 197 -12.14 -10.22 -9.11
N PRO A 198 -13.10 -11.12 -9.45
CA PRO A 198 -14.27 -11.36 -8.59
C PRO A 198 -13.88 -11.72 -7.16
N TRP A 199 -12.88 -12.59 -7.00
CA TRP A 199 -12.36 -12.96 -5.68
C TRP A 199 -11.78 -11.76 -4.93
N ALA A 200 -10.87 -10.99 -5.54
CA ALA A 200 -10.24 -9.84 -4.89
C ALA A 200 -11.26 -8.77 -4.50
N VAL A 201 -12.22 -8.49 -5.38
CA VAL A 201 -13.29 -7.52 -5.13
C VAL A 201 -14.22 -7.99 -4.03
N GLN A 202 -14.60 -9.28 -4.01
CA GLN A 202 -15.44 -9.83 -2.96
C GLN A 202 -14.74 -9.74 -1.61
N ASN A 203 -13.48 -10.19 -1.51
CA ASN A 203 -12.69 -10.12 -0.28
C ASN A 203 -12.46 -8.67 0.18
N GLY A 204 -12.19 -7.73 -0.73
CA GLY A 204 -12.04 -6.33 -0.39
C GLY A 204 -13.34 -5.65 0.03
N ARG A 205 -14.51 -6.22 -0.28
CA ARG A 205 -15.81 -5.71 0.21
C ARG A 205 -16.19 -6.29 1.57
N THR A 206 -15.85 -7.55 1.81
CA THR A 206 -16.21 -8.26 3.04
C THR A 206 -15.24 -7.99 4.18
N ALA A 207 -13.95 -7.78 3.86
CA ALA A 207 -12.95 -7.56 4.87
C ALA A 207 -13.18 -6.24 5.63
N PRO A 208 -12.83 -6.18 6.94
CA PRO A 208 -12.73 -4.90 7.63
C PRO A 208 -11.63 -4.05 6.98
N CYS A 209 -11.52 -2.79 7.41
CA CYS A 209 -10.45 -1.94 6.90
C CYS A 209 -9.08 -2.52 7.30
N VAL A 210 -8.37 -3.15 6.37
CA VAL A 210 -7.06 -3.78 6.64
C VAL A 210 -6.00 -2.80 7.17
N PHE A 211 -6.20 -1.50 6.99
CA PHE A 211 -5.33 -0.47 7.58
C PHE A 211 -5.55 -0.25 9.08
N ASN A 212 -6.69 -0.68 9.61
CA ASN A 212 -6.98 -0.67 11.05
C ASN A 212 -6.33 -1.85 11.77
N LEU A 213 -5.79 -2.83 11.04
CA LEU A 213 -5.15 -3.98 11.65
C LEU A 213 -3.77 -3.61 12.19
N TYR A 214 -3.53 -3.89 13.48
CA TYR A 214 -2.24 -3.66 14.13
C TYR A 214 -1.31 -4.86 13.91
N TYR A 215 -0.86 -5.04 12.66
CA TYR A 215 0.00 -6.15 12.21
C TYR A 215 1.20 -6.41 13.13
N GLU A 216 1.80 -5.34 13.62
CA GLU A 216 2.98 -5.33 14.47
C GLU A 216 2.77 -6.07 15.80
N ARG A 217 1.51 -6.30 16.21
CA ARG A 217 1.11 -7.05 17.41
C ARG A 217 0.60 -8.46 17.12
N ARG A 218 0.54 -8.86 15.85
CA ARG A 218 -0.12 -10.09 15.40
C ARG A 218 0.81 -11.07 14.70
N TRP A 219 2.14 -10.89 14.80
CA TRP A 219 3.12 -11.75 14.15
C TRP A 219 2.97 -13.24 14.46
N GLU A 220 2.64 -13.57 15.71
CA GLU A 220 2.45 -14.94 16.19
C GLU A 220 1.11 -15.56 15.75
N GLN A 221 0.15 -14.74 15.31
CA GLN A 221 -1.17 -15.20 14.90
C GLN A 221 -1.05 -16.07 13.64
N SER A 222 -1.77 -17.19 13.61
CA SER A 222 -1.86 -18.01 12.39
C SER A 222 -2.43 -17.18 11.24
N LEU A 223 -1.78 -17.22 10.08
CA LEU A 223 -2.24 -16.55 8.85
C LEU A 223 -3.63 -17.05 8.44
N ARG A 224 -3.92 -18.34 8.66
CA ARG A 224 -5.26 -18.91 8.40
C ARG A 224 -6.30 -18.31 9.35
N ALA A 225 -6.01 -18.27 10.65
CA ALA A 225 -6.91 -17.69 11.64
C ALA A 225 -7.13 -16.19 11.38
N LEU A 226 -6.10 -15.47 10.95
CA LEU A 226 -6.21 -14.06 10.59
C LEU A 226 -7.09 -13.86 9.34
N ARG A 227 -6.95 -14.70 8.32
CA ARG A 227 -7.85 -14.68 7.15
C ARG A 227 -9.31 -14.95 7.55
N GLU A 228 -9.54 -15.94 8.41
CA GLU A 228 -10.86 -16.27 8.94
C GLU A 228 -11.46 -15.10 9.73
N GLU A 229 -10.68 -14.46 10.61
CA GLU A 229 -11.09 -13.27 11.38
C GLU A 229 -11.47 -12.11 10.46
N LEU A 230 -10.70 -11.89 9.38
CA LEU A 230 -10.94 -10.81 8.43
C LEU A 230 -12.01 -11.16 7.37
N GLY A 231 -12.57 -12.37 7.39
CA GLY A 231 -13.51 -12.82 6.35
C GLY A 231 -12.88 -12.87 4.95
N ILE A 232 -11.58 -13.15 4.87
CA ILE A 232 -10.83 -13.31 3.62
C ILE A 232 -10.78 -14.79 3.26
N ALA A 233 -11.40 -15.16 2.15
CA ALA A 233 -11.36 -16.50 1.59
C ALA A 233 -9.95 -16.88 1.11
N ALA A 234 -9.65 -18.17 1.06
CA ALA A 234 -8.42 -18.65 0.44
C ALA A 234 -8.37 -18.28 -1.06
N PRO A 235 -7.17 -18.05 -1.64
CA PRO A 235 -7.04 -17.69 -3.04
C PRO A 235 -7.53 -18.81 -3.98
N PRO A 236 -8.15 -18.50 -5.15
CA PRO A 236 -8.90 -19.47 -5.96
C PRO A 236 -8.09 -20.58 -6.62
N VAL A 237 -6.76 -20.50 -6.70
CA VAL A 237 -5.91 -21.51 -7.36
C VAL A 237 -4.54 -21.54 -6.67
N HIS A 238 -3.81 -22.67 -6.73
CA HIS A 238 -2.37 -22.65 -6.52
C HIS A 238 -1.71 -21.86 -7.66
N ILE A 239 -1.48 -20.56 -7.46
CA ILE A 239 -0.76 -19.63 -8.38
C ILE A 239 0.74 -20.01 -8.52
N GLN A 240 1.11 -21.27 -8.25
CA GLN A 240 2.46 -21.79 -8.47
C GLN A 240 2.75 -22.08 -9.95
N GLY A 241 1.72 -22.15 -10.81
CA GLY A 241 1.87 -22.49 -12.25
C GLY A 241 1.66 -21.33 -13.23
N LEU A 242 1.45 -20.10 -12.76
CA LEU A 242 1.24 -18.90 -13.60
C LEU A 242 2.37 -17.88 -13.47
N ALA A 243 3.50 -18.29 -12.89
CA ALA A 243 4.73 -17.50 -12.77
C ALA A 243 5.67 -17.76 -13.95
#